data_AF-A0A835RX72-F1
#
_entry.id   AF-A0A835RX72-F1
#
_cell.length_a   1.000
_cell.length_b   1.000
_cell.length_c   1.000
_cell.angle_alpha   90.00
_cell.angle_beta   90.00
_cell.angle_gamma   90.00
#
_symmetry.space_group_name_H-M   'P 1'
#
loop_
_entity.id
_entity.type
_entity.pdbx_description
1 polymer ?
#
loop_
_entity_poly.entity_id
_entity_poly.type
_entity_poly.pdbx_seq_one_letter_code
_entity_poly.pdbx_strand_id
1 'polypeptide(L)'
;MKLVFRTVGYSGADIRNLVNEAAIMSVRKGHSKISQQDIVDVLDKQLLEGMGVLLTEEEQQKCEASVSVDTKRLLAVHEAGHILMAHLFPRCDWHAFSQLLPGGKETAMSVFNPREELVDQGYTTFGYLKMQMVIAHGGRCAERVVFGNDISDQGRDDLEKITKIAREMVISPGNSKLGLTTLVRRVRIDEQSRNLDGEFIKYRWDAPGVVPDNMTAEVSELFTRELTRYIEETEEYAINGLSQNRHILDMIIKELMQNSRITGMEVQQRMMHMSPVMFEDIIEPFEVNAEEEGPLPVNPRLSYKPLDVYPAPLHRC
;
A
#
# COMPACT_ATOMS: atom_id res chain seq x y z
N MET A 1 -2.32 21.87 -1.05
CA MET A 1 -2.02 20.58 -0.41
C MET A 1 -1.19 19.60 -1.26
N LYS A 2 -1.34 19.47 -2.59
CA LYS A 2 -0.68 18.39 -3.38
C LYS A 2 0.88 18.35 -3.40
N LEU A 3 1.58 19.42 -3.02
CA LEU A 3 3.04 19.52 -3.15
C LEU A 3 3.81 19.12 -1.88
N VAL A 4 3.24 19.39 -0.70
CA VAL A 4 3.95 19.25 0.58
C VAL A 4 4.33 17.80 0.86
N PHE A 5 3.46 16.84 0.53
CA PHE A 5 3.65 15.41 0.81
C PHE A 5 4.76 14.76 0.00
N ARG A 6 5.04 15.27 -1.20
CA ARG A 6 6.10 14.74 -2.07
C ARG A 6 7.48 15.29 -1.75
N THR A 7 7.54 16.29 -0.88
CA THR A 7 8.79 16.96 -0.49
C THR A 7 9.09 16.75 0.99
N VAL A 8 8.46 15.78 1.66
CA VAL A 8 8.81 15.40 3.03
C VAL A 8 10.27 14.94 3.04
N GLY A 9 11.07 15.50 3.95
CA GLY A 9 12.51 15.24 4.03
C GLY A 9 13.39 16.07 3.09
N TYR A 10 12.82 16.95 2.25
CA TYR A 10 13.61 17.83 1.39
C TYR A 10 14.24 18.96 2.21
N SER A 11 15.52 19.23 1.98
CA SER A 11 16.19 20.42 2.49
C SER A 11 15.80 21.67 1.70
N GLY A 12 16.12 22.86 2.22
CA GLY A 12 15.92 24.12 1.47
C GLY A 12 16.71 24.16 0.15
N ALA A 13 17.81 23.42 0.04
CA ALA A 13 18.55 23.27 -1.20
C ALA A 13 17.79 22.37 -2.20
N ASP A 14 17.19 21.28 -1.73
CA ASP A 14 16.41 20.37 -2.58
C ASP A 14 15.16 21.06 -3.13
N ILE A 15 14.46 21.85 -2.30
CA ILE A 15 13.33 22.66 -2.75
C ILE A 15 13.77 23.69 -3.80
N ARG A 16 14.91 24.36 -3.60
CA ARG A 16 15.45 25.31 -4.60
C ARG A 16 15.74 24.62 -5.92
N ASN A 17 16.36 23.44 -5.89
CA ASN A 17 16.67 22.66 -7.09
C ASN A 17 15.38 22.19 -7.78
N LEU A 18 14.42 21.68 -7.02
CA LEU A 18 13.11 21.27 -7.53
C LEU A 18 12.39 22.40 -8.27
N VAL A 19 12.34 23.61 -7.67
CA VAL A 19 11.71 24.77 -8.30
C VAL A 19 12.45 25.19 -9.57
N ASN A 20 13.78 25.10 -9.59
CA ASN A 20 14.58 25.41 -10.77
C ASN A 20 14.31 24.44 -11.92
N GLU A 21 14.29 23.13 -11.64
CA GLU A 21 13.94 22.10 -12.63
C GLU A 21 12.49 22.25 -13.12
N ALA A 22 11.56 22.61 -12.23
CA ALA A 22 10.17 22.89 -12.61
C ALA A 22 10.06 24.11 -13.54
N ALA A 23 10.91 25.13 -13.36
CA ALA A 23 11.00 26.26 -14.28
C ALA A 23 11.45 25.80 -15.67
N ILE A 24 12.51 24.98 -15.75
CA ILE A 24 13.00 24.41 -17.01
C ILE A 24 11.91 23.56 -17.68
N MET A 25 11.21 22.72 -16.90
CA MET A 25 10.10 21.90 -17.38
C MET A 25 8.98 22.77 -17.97
N SER A 26 8.57 23.83 -17.26
CA SER A 26 7.52 24.74 -17.72
C SER A 26 7.87 25.41 -19.05
N VAL A 27 9.14 25.84 -19.24
CA VAL A 27 9.62 26.44 -20.49
C VAL A 27 9.60 25.43 -21.63
N ARG A 28 10.05 24.18 -21.38
CA ARG A 28 10.01 23.11 -22.38
C ARG A 28 8.58 22.81 -22.85
N LYS A 29 7.60 22.91 -21.94
CA LYS A 29 6.17 22.73 -22.24
C LYS A 29 5.50 23.98 -22.82
N GLY A 30 6.24 25.09 -22.96
CA GLY A 30 5.69 26.35 -23.48
C GLY A 30 4.76 27.08 -22.50
N HIS A 31 4.81 26.75 -21.21
CA HIS A 31 4.03 27.43 -20.18
C HIS A 31 4.63 28.82 -19.87
N SER A 32 3.78 29.84 -19.71
CA SER A 32 4.21 31.19 -19.34
C SER A 32 4.44 31.37 -17.83
N LYS A 33 3.99 30.42 -17.02
CA LYS A 33 4.11 30.40 -15.55
C LYS A 33 4.33 28.96 -15.10
N ILE A 34 5.11 28.77 -14.04
CA ILE A 34 5.27 27.46 -13.41
C ILE A 34 3.94 27.04 -12.80
N SER A 35 3.40 25.92 -13.27
CA SER A 35 2.19 25.32 -12.73
C SER A 35 2.55 24.26 -11.68
N GLN A 36 1.57 23.87 -10.86
CA GLN A 36 1.75 22.76 -9.94
C GLN A 36 2.06 21.44 -10.66
N GLN A 37 1.52 21.25 -11.88
CA GLN A 37 1.78 20.07 -12.68
C GLN A 37 3.26 19.98 -13.08
N ASP A 38 3.88 21.10 -13.45
CA ASP A 38 5.31 21.13 -13.81
C ASP A 38 6.20 20.62 -12.67
N ILE A 39 5.85 20.95 -11.42
CA ILE A 39 6.60 20.47 -10.24
C ILE A 39 6.34 18.98 -10.00
N VAL A 40 5.09 18.51 -10.13
CA VAL A 40 4.75 17.09 -10.01
C VAL A 40 5.48 16.25 -11.05
N ASP A 41 5.56 16.74 -12.29
CA ASP A 41 6.24 16.06 -13.38
C ASP A 41 7.75 15.95 -13.12
N VAL A 42 8.37 16.97 -12.52
CA VAL A 42 9.78 16.91 -12.12
C VAL A 42 9.99 15.91 -11.00
N LEU A 43 9.13 15.88 -9.99
CA LEU A 43 9.21 14.91 -8.90
C LEU A 43 9.05 13.48 -9.42
N ASP A 44 8.11 13.24 -10.33
CA ASP A 44 7.93 11.94 -10.99
C ASP A 44 9.15 11.56 -11.83
N LYS A 45 9.69 12.52 -12.58
CA LYS A 45 10.90 12.30 -13.37
C LYS A 45 12.09 11.93 -12.48
N GLN A 46 12.34 12.69 -11.41
CA GLN A 46 13.43 12.42 -10.48
C GLN A 46 13.29 11.06 -9.79
N LEU A 47 12.05 10.68 -9.44
CA LEU A 47 11.77 9.35 -8.89
C LEU A 47 12.12 8.24 -9.88
N LEU A 48 11.64 8.34 -11.12
CA LEU A 48 11.91 7.35 -12.17
C LEU A 48 13.40 7.30 -12.55
N GLU A 49 14.10 8.43 -12.54
CA GLU A 49 15.55 8.52 -12.72
C GLU A 49 16.30 7.83 -11.57
N GLY A 50 15.92 8.11 -10.32
CA GLY A 50 16.52 7.48 -9.14
C GLY A 50 16.30 5.97 -9.10
N MET A 51 15.18 5.49 -9.64
CA MET A 51 14.88 4.07 -9.81
C MET A 51 15.55 3.45 -11.05
N GLY A 52 16.18 4.25 -11.92
CA GLY A 52 16.84 3.78 -13.14
C GLY A 52 15.88 3.25 -14.20
N VAL A 53 14.64 3.75 -14.22
CA VAL A 53 13.55 3.29 -15.11
C VAL A 53 12.95 4.42 -15.95
N LEU A 54 13.55 5.61 -15.94
CA LEU A 54 13.14 6.70 -16.81
C LEU A 54 13.42 6.33 -18.28
N LEU A 55 12.39 6.43 -19.12
CA LEU A 55 12.49 6.36 -20.57
C LEU A 55 12.02 7.66 -21.20
N THR A 56 12.51 7.96 -22.40
CA THR A 56 11.90 8.96 -23.28
C THR A 56 10.55 8.45 -23.80
N GLU A 57 9.67 9.36 -24.23
CA GLU A 57 8.36 8.98 -24.81
C GLU A 57 8.51 8.04 -26.02
N GLU A 58 9.51 8.28 -26.87
CA GLU A 58 9.79 7.42 -28.03
C GLU A 58 10.26 6.01 -27.63
N GLU A 59 11.10 5.90 -26.59
CA GLU A 59 11.55 4.60 -26.06
C GLU A 59 10.38 3.85 -25.42
N GLN A 60 9.57 4.53 -24.62
CA GLN A 60 8.38 3.96 -24.00
C GLN A 60 7.42 3.40 -25.06
N GLN A 61 7.13 4.17 -26.12
CA GLN A 61 6.27 3.71 -27.23
C GLN A 61 6.84 2.50 -27.95
N LYS A 62 8.16 2.45 -28.18
CA LYS A 62 8.83 1.28 -28.78
C LYS A 62 8.72 0.05 -27.90
N CYS A 63 8.96 0.19 -26.59
CA CYS A 63 8.79 -0.90 -25.62
C CYS A 63 7.35 -1.41 -25.62
N GLU A 64 6.37 -0.51 -25.54
CA GLU A 64 4.95 -0.87 -25.57
C GLU A 64 4.53 -1.62 -26.84
N ALA A 65 5.07 -1.22 -28.00
CA ALA A 65 4.79 -1.89 -29.26
C ALA A 65 5.45 -3.29 -29.36
N SER A 66 6.51 -3.53 -28.59
CA SER A 66 7.22 -4.81 -28.58
C SER A 66 6.60 -5.86 -27.65
N VAL A 67 5.85 -5.43 -26.64
CA VAL A 67 5.22 -6.30 -25.64
C VAL A 67 3.90 -6.86 -26.18
N SER A 68 3.62 -8.12 -25.87
CA SER A 68 2.38 -8.76 -26.30
C SER A 68 1.15 -8.09 -25.66
N VAL A 69 0.03 -8.06 -26.40
CA VAL A 69 -1.23 -7.48 -25.89
C VAL A 69 -1.71 -8.23 -24.65
N ASP A 70 -1.51 -9.55 -24.60
CA ASP A 70 -1.92 -10.39 -23.46
C ASP A 70 -1.07 -10.08 -22.21
N THR A 71 0.25 -9.92 -22.36
CA THR A 71 1.14 -9.50 -21.27
C THR A 71 0.73 -8.11 -20.75
N LYS A 72 0.52 -7.14 -21.65
CA LYS A 72 0.09 -5.79 -21.26
C LYS A 72 -1.27 -5.82 -20.55
N ARG A 73 -2.19 -6.66 -21.00
CA ARG A 73 -3.51 -6.85 -20.38
C ARG A 73 -3.40 -7.46 -18.98
N LEU A 74 -2.55 -8.48 -18.80
CA LEU A 74 -2.30 -9.08 -17.49
C LEU A 74 -1.78 -8.02 -16.50
N LEU A 75 -0.75 -7.26 -16.90
CA LEU A 75 -0.19 -6.18 -16.09
C LEU A 75 -1.23 -5.09 -15.77
N ALA A 76 -2.05 -4.71 -16.75
CA ALA A 76 -3.12 -3.72 -16.55
C ALA A 76 -4.17 -4.20 -15.55
N VAL A 77 -4.57 -5.48 -15.62
CA VAL A 77 -5.53 -6.07 -14.67
C VAL A 77 -4.96 -6.12 -13.26
N HIS A 78 -3.71 -6.57 -13.12
CA HIS A 78 -3.03 -6.64 -11.84
C HIS A 78 -2.93 -5.24 -11.21
N GLU A 79 -2.41 -4.26 -11.94
CA GLU A 79 -2.23 -2.91 -11.40
C GLU A 79 -3.56 -2.21 -11.11
N ALA A 80 -4.58 -2.42 -11.95
CA ALA A 80 -5.93 -1.89 -11.70
C ALA A 80 -6.52 -2.39 -10.38
N GLY A 81 -6.15 -3.60 -9.95
CA GLY A 81 -6.52 -4.15 -8.66
C GLY A 81 -6.00 -3.32 -7.48
N HIS A 82 -4.69 -3.04 -7.46
CA HIS A 82 -4.08 -2.21 -6.42
C HIS A 82 -4.66 -0.79 -6.42
N ILE A 83 -4.77 -0.18 -7.60
CA ILE A 83 -5.31 1.18 -7.75
C ILE A 83 -6.73 1.25 -7.19
N LEU A 84 -7.61 0.33 -7.59
CA LEU A 84 -9.00 0.36 -7.14
C LEU A 84 -9.08 0.17 -5.63
N MET A 85 -8.40 -0.82 -5.06
CA MET A 85 -8.39 -1.04 -3.61
C MET A 85 -7.96 0.20 -2.83
N ALA A 86 -6.90 0.88 -3.28
CA ALA A 86 -6.44 2.11 -2.64
C ALA A 86 -7.50 3.23 -2.68
N HIS A 87 -8.25 3.36 -3.77
CA HIS A 87 -9.28 4.40 -3.92
C HIS A 87 -10.62 4.08 -3.24
N LEU A 88 -10.87 2.83 -2.84
CA LEU A 88 -12.07 2.46 -2.10
C LEU A 88 -11.96 2.77 -0.60
N PHE A 89 -10.76 3.01 -0.08
CA PHE A 89 -10.56 3.39 1.31
C PHE A 89 -10.65 4.92 1.50
N PRO A 90 -11.47 5.41 2.44
CA PRO A 90 -11.56 6.86 2.73
C PRO A 90 -10.21 7.47 3.14
N ARG A 91 -9.40 6.70 3.86
CA ARG A 91 -8.12 7.12 4.47
C ARG A 91 -6.90 6.34 3.94
N CYS A 92 -6.79 6.16 2.63
CA CYS A 92 -5.59 5.58 2.01
C CYS A 92 -4.49 6.61 1.73
N ASP A 93 -3.25 6.14 1.69
CA ASP A 93 -2.11 6.84 1.12
C ASP A 93 -2.44 7.45 -0.25
N TRP A 94 -1.88 8.61 -0.53
CA TRP A 94 -2.14 9.35 -1.75
C TRP A 94 -1.48 8.65 -2.95
N HIS A 95 -2.31 8.16 -3.87
CA HIS A 95 -1.86 7.59 -5.13
C HIS A 95 -1.28 8.68 -6.04
N ALA A 96 0.02 8.63 -6.27
CA ALA A 96 0.69 9.55 -7.18
C ALA A 96 0.38 9.16 -8.64
N PHE A 97 0.86 7.98 -9.03
CA PHE A 97 0.61 7.40 -10.34
C PHE A 97 0.89 5.89 -10.32
N SER A 98 0.37 5.21 -11.33
CA SER A 98 0.77 3.86 -11.71
C SER A 98 1.23 3.86 -13.16
N GLN A 99 2.22 3.03 -13.46
CA GLN A 99 2.81 2.92 -14.79
C GLN A 99 3.10 1.46 -15.15
N LEU A 100 2.67 1.08 -16.34
CA LEU A 100 3.02 -0.17 -16.99
C LEU A 100 4.35 -0.01 -17.73
N LEU A 101 5.09 -1.10 -17.77
CA LEU A 101 6.35 -1.22 -18.49
C LEU A 101 7.41 -0.16 -18.12
N PRO A 102 7.63 0.15 -16.83
CA PRO A 102 8.64 1.13 -16.45
C PRO A 102 10.04 0.66 -16.88
N GLY A 103 10.82 1.54 -17.50
CA GLY A 103 12.14 1.17 -18.03
C GLY A 103 12.08 0.12 -19.15
N GLY A 104 10.89 -0.12 -19.73
CA GLY A 104 10.68 -1.12 -20.78
C GLY A 104 10.65 -2.57 -20.29
N LYS A 105 10.60 -2.78 -18.97
CA LYS A 105 10.52 -4.12 -18.35
C LYS A 105 9.08 -4.60 -18.37
N GLU A 106 8.83 -5.90 -18.49
CA GLU A 106 7.48 -6.50 -18.41
C GLU A 106 6.93 -6.54 -16.98
N THR A 107 6.88 -5.38 -16.31
CA THR A 107 6.41 -5.19 -14.95
C THR A 107 5.48 -3.97 -14.89
N ALA A 108 4.87 -3.76 -13.73
CA ALA A 108 4.13 -2.54 -13.43
C ALA A 108 4.61 -1.96 -12.10
N MET A 109 4.30 -0.70 -11.83
CA MET A 109 4.52 -0.10 -10.53
C MET A 109 3.40 0.87 -10.17
N SER A 110 3.09 0.93 -8.88
CA SER A 110 2.26 1.97 -8.26
C SER A 110 3.05 2.75 -7.22
N VAL A 111 2.95 4.07 -7.28
CA VAL A 111 3.59 4.98 -6.33
C VAL A 111 2.53 5.58 -5.42
N PHE A 112 2.64 5.30 -4.12
CA PHE A 112 1.80 5.87 -3.08
C PHE A 112 2.65 6.70 -2.12
N ASN A 113 2.18 7.89 -1.78
CA ASN A 113 2.79 8.74 -0.76
C ASN A 113 1.89 8.76 0.47
N PRO A 114 2.40 8.56 1.69
CA PRO A 114 1.54 8.54 2.86
C PRO A 114 0.89 9.88 3.17
N ARG A 115 -0.21 9.82 3.91
CA ARG A 115 -0.90 11.03 4.38
C ARG A 115 -0.19 11.69 5.56
N GLU A 116 -0.34 13.01 5.66
CA GLU A 116 0.16 13.85 6.77
C GLU A 116 -0.16 13.26 8.15
N GLU A 117 -1.43 12.92 8.36
CA GLU A 117 -1.92 12.36 9.63
C GLU A 117 -1.15 11.11 10.06
N LEU A 118 -0.76 10.24 9.10
CA LEU A 118 -0.02 9.01 9.39
C LEU A 118 1.48 9.28 9.62
N VAL A 119 2.05 10.26 8.92
CA VAL A 119 3.46 10.64 9.06
C VAL A 119 3.70 11.31 10.43
N ASP A 120 2.80 12.19 10.86
CA ASP A 120 2.93 12.95 12.10
C ASP A 120 2.67 12.10 13.35
N GLN A 121 1.81 11.08 13.25
CA GLN A 121 1.48 10.20 14.39
C GLN A 121 2.65 9.32 14.85
N GLY A 122 3.54 8.91 13.94
CA GLY A 122 4.72 8.11 14.28
C GLY A 122 4.44 6.68 14.75
N TYR A 123 3.18 6.22 14.75
CA TYR A 123 2.76 4.85 15.05
C TYR A 123 1.87 4.27 13.96
N THR A 124 1.91 2.95 13.79
CA THR A 124 1.09 2.22 12.81
C THR A 124 -0.11 1.58 13.50
N THR A 125 -1.32 1.90 13.06
CA THR A 125 -2.55 1.29 13.62
C THR A 125 -2.83 -0.08 13.01
N PHE A 126 -3.59 -0.91 13.72
CA PHE A 126 -4.04 -2.21 13.19
C PHE A 126 -4.90 -2.05 11.93
N GLY A 127 -5.75 -1.02 11.89
CA GLY A 127 -6.55 -0.66 10.72
C GLY A 127 -5.70 -0.31 9.50
N TYR A 128 -4.62 0.45 9.69
CA TYR A 128 -3.69 0.77 8.61
C TYR A 128 -2.97 -0.47 8.06
N LEU A 129 -2.51 -1.39 8.94
CA LEU A 129 -1.94 -2.67 8.50
C LEU A 129 -2.95 -3.47 7.67
N LYS A 130 -4.19 -3.59 8.16
CA LYS A 130 -5.27 -4.29 7.45
C LYS A 130 -5.54 -3.65 6.08
N MET A 131 -5.63 -2.32 6.00
CA MET A 131 -5.79 -1.58 4.75
C MET A 131 -4.67 -1.88 3.75
N GLN A 132 -3.41 -1.79 4.19
CA GLN A 132 -2.25 -2.05 3.33
C GLN A 132 -2.21 -3.48 2.82
N MET A 133 -2.66 -4.45 3.64
CA MET A 133 -2.77 -5.84 3.22
C MET A 133 -3.87 -6.04 2.16
N VAL A 134 -5.04 -5.42 2.33
CA VAL A 134 -6.12 -5.44 1.33
C VAL A 134 -5.65 -4.85 -0.01
N ILE A 135 -4.90 -3.74 0.03
CA ILE A 135 -4.32 -3.14 -1.18
C ILE A 135 -3.33 -4.11 -1.83
N ALA A 136 -2.46 -4.77 -1.06
CA ALA A 136 -1.50 -5.75 -1.59
C ALA A 136 -2.20 -6.99 -2.18
N HIS A 137 -3.36 -7.40 -1.66
CA HIS A 137 -4.19 -8.43 -2.29
C HIS A 137 -4.79 -8.01 -3.63
N GLY A 138 -4.86 -6.71 -3.91
CA GLY A 138 -5.57 -6.12 -5.04
C GLY A 138 -5.21 -6.75 -6.38
N GLY A 139 -3.92 -6.85 -6.72
CA GLY A 139 -3.50 -7.36 -8.03
C GLY A 139 -3.90 -8.82 -8.26
N ARG A 140 -3.56 -9.70 -7.32
CA ARG A 140 -3.92 -11.12 -7.39
C ARG A 140 -5.43 -11.34 -7.43
N CYS A 141 -6.18 -10.60 -6.61
CA CYS A 141 -7.63 -10.71 -6.57
C CYS A 141 -8.28 -10.18 -7.86
N ALA A 142 -7.72 -9.12 -8.47
CA ALA A 142 -8.20 -8.60 -9.74
C ALA A 142 -7.97 -9.59 -10.89
N GLU A 143 -6.81 -10.24 -10.95
CA GLU A 143 -6.57 -11.35 -11.88
C GLU A 143 -7.64 -12.44 -11.71
N ARG A 144 -7.91 -12.86 -10.47
CA ARG A 144 -8.91 -13.89 -10.19
C ARG A 144 -10.33 -13.47 -10.60
N VAL A 145 -10.69 -12.21 -10.35
CA VAL A 145 -12.01 -11.65 -10.72
C VAL A 145 -12.17 -11.52 -12.24
N VAL A 146 -11.09 -11.27 -12.99
CA VAL A 146 -11.13 -11.04 -14.44
C VAL A 146 -10.90 -12.32 -15.25
N PHE A 147 -9.91 -13.12 -14.87
CA PHE A 147 -9.44 -14.31 -15.60
C PHE A 147 -9.91 -15.63 -14.98
N GLY A 148 -10.46 -15.62 -13.76
CA GLY A 148 -10.90 -16.83 -13.07
C GLY A 148 -9.75 -17.51 -12.33
N ASN A 149 -9.71 -18.85 -12.36
CA ASN A 149 -8.74 -19.64 -11.60
C ASN A 149 -7.37 -19.77 -12.29
N ASP A 150 -7.23 -19.28 -13.52
CA ASP A 150 -5.95 -19.25 -14.24
C ASP A 150 -5.20 -17.97 -13.85
N ILE A 151 -4.47 -18.05 -12.74
CA ILE A 151 -3.80 -16.91 -12.12
C ILE A 151 -2.29 -16.98 -12.41
N SER A 152 -1.65 -15.83 -12.62
CA SER A 152 -0.25 -15.75 -13.07
C SER A 152 0.78 -16.15 -11.98
N ASP A 153 2.07 -16.09 -12.27
CA ASP A 153 3.14 -16.16 -11.25
C ASP A 153 3.65 -14.77 -10.82
N GLN A 154 3.01 -13.70 -11.31
CA GLN A 154 3.32 -12.32 -10.96
C GLN A 154 2.81 -11.94 -9.56
N GLY A 155 3.31 -10.83 -9.02
CA GLY A 155 2.94 -10.34 -7.69
C GLY A 155 3.70 -11.02 -6.54
N ARG A 156 4.93 -11.53 -6.78
CA ARG A 156 5.76 -12.11 -5.73
C ARG A 156 6.07 -11.10 -4.62
N ASP A 157 6.32 -9.85 -5.01
CA ASP A 157 6.56 -8.74 -4.08
C ASP A 157 5.32 -8.47 -3.22
N ASP A 158 4.12 -8.61 -3.77
CA ASP A 158 2.86 -8.48 -3.01
C ASP A 158 2.69 -9.61 -2.00
N LEU A 159 3.01 -10.85 -2.37
CA LEU A 159 2.96 -11.99 -1.45
C LEU A 159 3.96 -11.81 -0.30
N GLU A 160 5.16 -11.31 -0.58
CA GLU A 160 6.13 -10.95 0.43
C GLU A 160 5.57 -9.85 1.35
N LYS A 161 5.02 -8.78 0.78
CA LYS A 161 4.40 -7.67 1.52
C LYS A 161 3.24 -8.14 2.40
N ILE A 162 2.32 -8.95 1.86
CA ILE A 162 1.20 -9.56 2.60
C ILE A 162 1.73 -10.36 3.79
N THR A 163 2.73 -11.21 3.56
CA THR A 163 3.28 -12.05 4.63
C THR A 163 3.93 -11.20 5.71
N LYS A 164 4.69 -10.16 5.34
CA LYS A 164 5.30 -9.22 6.29
C LYS A 164 4.25 -8.48 7.12
N ILE A 165 3.22 -7.94 6.48
CA ILE A 165 2.13 -7.24 7.15
C ILE A 165 1.37 -8.19 8.08
N ALA A 166 1.06 -9.41 7.64
CA ALA A 166 0.37 -10.39 8.46
C ALA A 166 1.16 -10.73 9.73
N ARG A 167 2.49 -10.90 9.65
CA ARG A 167 3.34 -11.08 10.83
C ARG A 167 3.25 -9.90 11.79
N GLU A 168 3.31 -8.67 11.28
CA GLU A 168 3.13 -7.46 12.10
C GLU A 168 1.74 -7.37 12.74
N MET A 169 0.70 -7.77 12.03
CA MET A 169 -0.66 -7.83 12.57
C MET A 169 -0.77 -8.86 13.70
N VAL A 170 -0.05 -9.99 13.62
CA VAL A 170 -0.08 -11.00 14.69
C VAL A 170 0.57 -10.50 15.98
N ILE A 171 1.70 -9.79 15.88
CA ILE A 171 2.42 -9.24 17.05
C ILE A 171 1.94 -7.85 17.48
N SER A 172 0.98 -7.27 16.75
CA SER A 172 0.39 -5.97 17.07
C SER A 172 -0.47 -6.06 18.33
N PRO A 173 -0.46 -5.05 19.23
CA PRO A 173 -1.38 -4.98 20.36
C PRO A 173 -2.87 -5.06 19.97
N GLY A 174 -3.21 -4.78 18.71
CA GLY A 174 -4.57 -4.95 18.18
C GLY A 174 -5.00 -6.42 18.04
N ASN A 175 -4.07 -7.39 18.06
CA ASN A 175 -4.41 -8.80 18.07
C ASN A 175 -4.88 -9.23 19.47
N SER A 176 -6.15 -9.58 19.59
CA SER A 176 -6.76 -9.99 20.86
C SER A 176 -6.20 -11.28 21.47
N LYS A 177 -5.58 -12.16 20.67
CA LYS A 177 -5.07 -13.46 21.14
C LYS A 177 -3.59 -13.40 21.51
N LEU A 178 -2.78 -12.77 20.68
CA LEU A 178 -1.31 -12.80 20.77
C LEU A 178 -0.67 -11.41 20.97
N GLY A 179 -1.42 -10.33 20.75
CA GLY A 179 -0.89 -8.97 20.71
C GLY A 179 -0.32 -8.43 22.03
N LEU A 180 -0.70 -9.05 23.15
CA LEU A 180 -0.18 -8.71 24.48
C LEU A 180 1.00 -9.60 24.92
N THR A 181 1.46 -10.50 24.04
CA THR A 181 2.61 -11.38 24.29
C THR A 181 3.81 -10.91 23.46
N THR A 182 4.98 -10.86 24.08
CA THR A 182 6.22 -10.63 23.35
C THR A 182 6.58 -11.88 22.56
N LEU A 183 6.44 -11.82 21.24
CA LEU A 183 6.69 -12.94 20.33
C LEU A 183 8.05 -12.84 19.62
N VAL A 184 8.71 -11.70 19.73
CA VAL A 184 10.00 -11.43 19.10
C VAL A 184 10.95 -10.82 20.12
N ARG A 185 12.21 -11.21 20.08
CA ARG A 185 13.26 -10.63 20.91
C ARG A 185 14.40 -10.11 20.04
N ARG A 186 15.03 -9.03 20.48
CA ARG A 186 16.23 -8.51 19.82
C ARG A 186 17.47 -9.15 20.43
N VAL A 187 18.22 -9.89 19.62
CA VAL A 187 19.56 -10.37 19.95
C VAL A 187 20.54 -9.29 19.52
N ARG A 188 21.52 -8.98 20.37
CA ARG A 188 22.54 -7.96 20.08
C ARG A 188 23.22 -8.26 18.74
N ILE A 189 23.26 -7.26 17.87
CA ILE A 189 24.16 -7.18 16.72
C ILE A 189 24.83 -5.79 16.79
N ASP A 190 26.13 -5.73 16.50
CA ASP A 190 26.93 -4.50 16.40
C ASP A 190 26.26 -3.43 15.53
N GLU A 191 26.60 -2.17 15.80
CA GLU A 191 25.96 -0.89 15.42
C GLU A 191 25.77 -0.60 13.90
N GLN A 192 25.79 -1.59 13.02
CA GLN A 192 25.79 -1.39 11.56
C GLN A 192 24.60 -2.00 10.82
N SER A 193 23.44 -2.12 11.46
CA SER A 193 22.20 -2.30 10.69
C SER A 193 21.69 -0.93 10.24
N ARG A 194 22.08 -0.51 9.03
CA ARG A 194 21.42 0.61 8.35
C ARG A 194 19.96 0.26 8.18
N ASN A 195 19.07 1.02 8.79
CA ASN A 195 17.67 1.03 8.40
C ASN A 195 17.63 1.39 6.91
N LEU A 196 16.87 0.65 6.11
CA LEU A 196 16.49 1.12 4.78
C LEU A 196 15.52 2.28 5.02
N ASP A 197 16.07 3.49 5.14
CA ASP A 197 15.30 4.72 5.26
C ASP A 197 14.41 4.86 4.01
N GLY A 198 13.11 4.62 4.15
CA GLY A 198 12.13 4.72 3.06
C GLY A 198 10.83 3.95 3.24
N GLU A 199 10.79 2.89 4.05
CA GLU A 199 9.54 2.15 4.31
C GLU A 199 8.77 2.73 5.50
N PHE A 200 7.49 3.09 5.27
CA PHE A 200 6.62 3.65 6.32
C PHE A 200 6.13 2.61 7.32
N ILE A 201 6.00 1.35 6.89
CA ILE A 201 5.71 0.23 7.80
C ILE A 201 7.04 -0.29 8.35
N LYS A 202 7.22 -0.18 9.66
CA LYS A 202 8.36 -0.78 10.34
C LYS A 202 8.07 -2.26 10.60
N TYR A 203 8.60 -3.13 9.76
CA TYR A 203 8.51 -4.57 9.96
C TYR A 203 9.44 -5.01 11.11
N ARG A 204 8.91 -5.04 12.34
CA ARG A 204 9.63 -5.48 13.54
C ARG A 204 10.15 -6.90 13.40
N TRP A 205 9.41 -7.79 12.75
CA TRP A 205 9.81 -9.18 12.56
C TRP A 205 11.06 -9.34 11.70
N ASP A 206 11.20 -8.51 10.68
CA ASP A 206 12.32 -8.56 9.72
C ASP A 206 13.45 -7.60 10.09
N ALA A 207 13.30 -6.88 11.21
CA ALA A 207 14.33 -5.95 11.67
C ALA A 207 15.63 -6.72 12.01
N PRO A 208 16.80 -6.17 11.62
CA PRO A 208 18.08 -6.82 11.90
C PRO A 208 18.27 -7.16 13.38
N GLY A 209 18.71 -8.39 13.65
CA GLY A 209 18.90 -8.90 15.01
C GLY A 209 17.62 -9.26 15.75
N VAL A 210 16.45 -9.21 15.11
CA VAL A 210 15.21 -9.74 15.67
C VAL A 210 15.11 -11.23 15.35
N VAL A 211 14.83 -12.02 16.39
CA VAL A 211 14.56 -13.45 16.27
C VAL A 211 13.24 -13.77 16.99
N PRO A 212 12.54 -14.85 16.61
CA PRO A 212 11.42 -15.35 17.38
C PRO A 212 11.84 -15.53 18.85
N ASP A 213 11.04 -15.04 19.78
CA ASP A 213 11.22 -15.39 21.18
C ASP A 213 10.83 -16.86 21.40
N ASN A 214 11.10 -17.45 22.57
CA ASN A 214 10.86 -18.86 22.85
C ASN A 214 9.38 -19.28 22.66
N MET A 215 8.97 -19.55 21.42
CA MET A 215 7.64 -20.01 21.04
C MET A 215 7.54 -21.52 21.26
N THR A 216 6.57 -21.94 22.05
CA THR A 216 6.19 -23.35 22.13
C THR A 216 5.46 -23.76 20.85
N ALA A 217 5.29 -25.07 20.63
CA ALA A 217 4.56 -25.58 19.46
C ALA A 217 3.13 -25.03 19.39
N GLU A 218 2.45 -24.90 20.54
CA GLU A 218 1.09 -24.38 20.65
C GLU A 218 1.02 -22.88 20.30
N VAL A 219 2.01 -22.09 20.73
CA VAL A 219 2.09 -20.66 20.38
C VAL A 219 2.39 -20.50 18.90
N SER A 220 3.29 -21.31 18.34
CA SER A 220 3.58 -21.30 16.90
C SER A 220 2.37 -21.70 16.06
N GLU A 221 1.59 -22.71 16.47
CA GLU A 221 0.34 -23.08 15.79
C GLU A 221 -0.66 -21.93 15.83
N LEU A 222 -0.84 -21.32 17.02
CA LEU A 222 -1.74 -20.17 17.18
C LEU A 222 -1.31 -18.98 16.32
N PHE A 223 0.00 -18.72 16.24
CA PHE A 223 0.58 -17.68 15.39
C PHE A 223 0.24 -17.92 13.92
N THR A 224 0.50 -19.13 13.41
CA THR A 224 0.21 -19.48 12.02
C THR A 224 -1.27 -19.42 11.70
N ARG A 225 -2.14 -19.81 12.64
CA ARG A 225 -3.59 -19.70 12.48
C ARG A 225 -4.05 -18.26 12.39
N GLU A 226 -3.54 -17.36 13.23
CA GLU A 226 -3.86 -15.94 13.15
C GLU A 226 -3.32 -15.29 11.88
N LEU A 227 -2.10 -15.64 11.48
CA LEU A 227 -1.50 -15.19 10.22
C LEU A 227 -2.39 -15.58 9.03
N THR A 228 -2.80 -16.85 8.95
CA THR A 228 -3.65 -17.36 7.86
C THR A 228 -5.01 -16.68 7.87
N ARG A 229 -5.62 -16.54 9.05
CA ARG A 229 -6.91 -15.84 9.22
C ARG A 229 -6.86 -14.43 8.66
N TYR A 230 -5.82 -13.65 8.97
CA TYR A 230 -5.73 -12.28 8.46
C TYR A 230 -5.60 -12.25 6.94
N ILE A 231 -4.79 -13.13 6.35
CA ILE A 231 -4.63 -13.25 4.90
C ILE A 231 -5.97 -13.57 4.22
N GLU A 232 -6.68 -14.58 4.71
CA GLU A 232 -7.98 -15.00 4.16
C GLU A 232 -9.04 -13.90 4.29
N GLU A 233 -9.14 -13.26 5.47
CA GLU A 233 -10.10 -12.18 5.71
C GLU A 233 -9.85 -10.98 4.78
N THR A 234 -8.59 -10.60 4.54
CA THR A 234 -8.29 -9.48 3.65
C THR A 234 -8.36 -9.84 2.18
N GLU A 235 -8.08 -11.09 1.79
CA GLU A 235 -8.31 -11.58 0.43
C GLU A 235 -9.82 -11.52 0.12
N GLU A 236 -10.66 -12.04 1.00
CA GLU A 236 -12.12 -11.99 0.84
C GLU A 236 -12.61 -10.54 0.74
N TYR A 237 -12.10 -9.66 1.59
CA TYR A 237 -12.44 -8.23 1.57
C TYR A 237 -12.05 -7.57 0.25
N ALA A 238 -10.87 -7.89 -0.30
CA ALA A 238 -10.41 -7.40 -1.60
C ALA A 238 -11.28 -7.93 -2.75
N ILE A 239 -11.58 -9.23 -2.78
CA ILE A 239 -12.44 -9.85 -3.79
C ILE A 239 -13.83 -9.21 -3.80
N ASN A 240 -14.43 -9.00 -2.62
CA ASN A 240 -15.73 -8.36 -2.49
C ASN A 240 -15.70 -6.90 -2.99
N GLY A 241 -14.69 -6.12 -2.60
CA GLY A 241 -14.53 -4.74 -3.07
C GLY A 241 -14.36 -4.64 -4.58
N LEU A 242 -13.53 -5.51 -5.17
CA LEU A 242 -13.32 -5.57 -6.63
C LEU A 242 -14.59 -5.99 -7.36
N SER A 243 -15.31 -6.98 -6.85
CA SER A 243 -16.53 -7.52 -7.48
C SER A 243 -17.67 -6.51 -7.47
N GLN A 244 -17.85 -5.79 -6.35
CA GLN A 244 -18.86 -4.74 -6.22
C GLN A 244 -18.56 -3.51 -7.09
N ASN A 245 -17.29 -3.27 -7.39
CA ASN A 245 -16.83 -2.12 -8.17
C ASN A 245 -16.25 -2.53 -9.54
N ARG A 246 -16.77 -3.63 -10.12
CA ARG A 246 -16.25 -4.20 -11.37
C ARG A 246 -16.22 -3.21 -12.54
N HIS A 247 -17.21 -2.33 -12.63
CA HIS A 247 -17.28 -1.28 -13.65
C HIS A 247 -16.13 -0.26 -13.54
N ILE A 248 -15.67 0.04 -12.32
CA ILE A 248 -14.53 0.93 -12.09
C ILE A 248 -13.22 0.20 -12.40
N LEU A 249 -13.13 -1.08 -12.03
CA LEU A 249 -11.98 -1.92 -12.39
C LEU A 249 -11.78 -1.97 -13.90
N ASP A 250 -12.84 -2.26 -14.66
CA ASP A 250 -12.80 -2.32 -16.12
C ASP A 250 -12.43 -0.95 -16.75
N MET A 251 -12.84 0.16 -16.13
CA MET A 251 -12.45 1.51 -16.54
C MET A 251 -10.95 1.76 -16.36
N ILE A 252 -10.39 1.39 -15.21
CA ILE A 252 -8.95 1.55 -14.93
C ILE A 252 -8.13 0.67 -15.88
N ILE A 253 -8.55 -0.58 -16.09
CA ILE A 253 -7.89 -1.50 -17.04
C ILE A 253 -7.86 -0.89 -18.44
N LYS A 254 -8.99 -0.37 -18.91
CA LYS A 254 -9.08 0.27 -20.23
C LYS A 254 -8.12 1.45 -20.35
N GLU A 255 -8.03 2.27 -19.32
CA GLU A 255 -7.15 3.42 -19.30
C GLU A 255 -5.67 3.01 -19.33
N LEU A 256 -5.27 2.05 -18.50
CA LEU A 256 -3.91 1.52 -18.48
C LEU A 256 -3.52 0.86 -19.82
N MET A 257 -4.46 0.19 -20.49
CA MET A 257 -4.22 -0.37 -21.82
C MET A 257 -3.95 0.71 -22.88
N GLN A 258 -4.64 1.86 -22.78
CA GLN A 258 -4.55 2.96 -23.73
C GLN A 258 -3.32 3.85 -23.49
N ASN A 259 -3.09 4.25 -22.24
CA ASN A 259 -2.11 5.29 -21.91
C ASN A 259 -0.90 4.76 -21.14
N SER A 260 -0.91 3.49 -20.71
CA SER A 260 0.16 2.83 -19.92
C SER A 260 0.52 3.51 -18.60
N ARG A 261 -0.05 4.66 -18.29
CA ARG A 261 0.12 5.43 -17.07
C ARG A 261 -1.21 6.06 -16.70
N ILE A 262 -1.48 6.10 -15.40
CA ILE A 262 -2.66 6.76 -14.84
C ILE A 262 -2.30 7.39 -13.49
N THR A 263 -2.75 8.61 -13.24
CA THR A 263 -2.53 9.32 -11.98
C THR A 263 -3.71 9.12 -11.02
N GLY A 264 -3.47 9.21 -9.71
CA GLY A 264 -4.56 9.09 -8.73
C GLY A 264 -5.62 10.18 -8.85
N MET A 265 -5.22 11.36 -9.34
CA MET A 265 -6.16 12.44 -9.66
C MET A 265 -7.11 12.06 -10.80
N GLU A 266 -6.60 11.45 -11.87
CA GLU A 266 -7.42 10.98 -12.99
C GLU A 266 -8.36 9.87 -12.56
N VAL A 267 -7.88 8.92 -11.76
CA VAL A 267 -8.71 7.85 -11.17
C VAL A 267 -9.85 8.46 -10.37
N GLN A 268 -9.53 9.37 -9.43
CA GLN A 268 -10.53 10.01 -8.57
C GLN A 268 -11.58 10.78 -9.37
N GLN A 269 -11.17 11.58 -10.36
CA GLN A 269 -12.08 12.35 -11.22
C GLN A 269 -13.04 11.45 -12.00
N ARG A 270 -12.55 10.32 -12.51
CA ARG A 270 -13.38 9.36 -13.24
C ARG A 270 -14.34 8.62 -12.30
N MET A 271 -13.87 8.22 -11.12
CA MET A 271 -14.67 7.54 -10.10
C MET A 271 -15.84 8.38 -9.57
N MET A 272 -15.73 9.71 -9.52
CA MET A 272 -16.78 10.61 -9.02
C MET A 272 -18.16 10.37 -9.68
N HIS A 273 -18.18 9.95 -10.93
CA HIS A 273 -19.40 9.76 -11.71
C HIS A 273 -19.85 8.29 -11.80
N MET A 274 -19.17 7.38 -11.10
CA MET A 274 -19.36 5.93 -11.23
C MET A 274 -19.96 5.28 -9.99
N SER A 275 -20.37 6.05 -8.96
CA SER A 275 -21.00 5.56 -7.73
C SER A 275 -20.23 4.39 -7.07
N PRO A 276 -18.98 4.62 -6.61
CA PRO A 276 -18.18 3.59 -5.97
C PRO A 276 -18.82 3.11 -4.66
N VAL A 277 -18.79 1.79 -4.42
CA VAL A 277 -19.06 1.20 -3.12
C VAL A 277 -17.79 1.26 -2.29
N MET A 278 -17.71 2.25 -1.40
CA MET A 278 -16.54 2.52 -0.56
C MET A 278 -16.45 1.52 0.60
N PHE A 279 -15.22 1.27 1.05
CA PHE A 279 -14.96 0.53 2.28
C PHE A 279 -15.30 1.34 3.52
N GLU A 280 -15.58 0.65 4.63
CA GLU A 280 -15.68 1.28 5.94
C GLU A 280 -14.36 1.93 6.34
N ASP A 281 -14.44 3.02 7.10
CA ASP A 281 -13.24 3.65 7.66
C ASP A 281 -12.71 2.78 8.81
N ILE A 282 -11.77 1.89 8.47
CA ILE A 282 -11.12 0.98 9.41
C ILE A 282 -9.93 1.63 10.14
N ILE A 283 -9.54 2.84 9.73
CA ILE A 283 -8.50 3.61 10.43
C ILE A 283 -9.22 4.49 11.45
N GLU A 284 -9.31 4.03 12.68
CA GLU A 284 -9.73 4.88 13.79
C GLU A 284 -8.56 5.81 14.15
N PRO A 285 -8.63 7.13 13.87
CA PRO A 285 -7.63 8.05 14.36
C PRO A 285 -7.73 8.12 15.89
N PHE A 286 -6.59 8.05 16.59
CA PHE A 286 -6.56 8.48 17.99
C PHE A 286 -6.63 10.01 18.01
N GLU A 287 -7.84 10.56 17.92
CA GLU A 287 -8.07 11.98 18.14
C GLU A 287 -8.08 12.25 19.65
N VAL A 288 -6.88 12.42 20.22
CA VAL A 288 -6.77 13.09 21.52
C VAL A 288 -6.86 14.58 21.25
N ASN A 289 -8.06 15.13 21.34
CA ASN A 289 -8.26 16.57 21.24
C ASN A 289 -7.61 17.24 22.46
N ALA A 290 -6.42 17.83 22.24
CA ALA A 290 -5.65 18.48 23.31
C ALA A 290 -6.36 19.70 23.92
N GLU A 291 -7.41 20.22 23.25
CA GLU A 291 -8.22 21.36 23.69
C GLU A 291 -9.50 20.94 24.44
N GLU A 292 -9.86 19.65 24.44
CA GLU A 292 -11.00 19.15 25.21
C GLU A 292 -10.61 18.95 26.68
N GLU A 293 -10.98 19.91 27.54
CA GLU A 293 -10.97 19.70 29.00
C GLU A 293 -12.14 18.79 29.41
N GLY A 294 -11.90 17.48 29.39
CA GLY A 294 -12.87 16.48 29.84
C GLY A 294 -12.21 15.12 30.11
N PRO A 295 -12.89 14.20 30.82
CA PRO A 295 -12.42 12.83 30.92
C PRO A 295 -12.34 12.23 29.51
N LEU A 296 -11.26 11.51 29.21
CA LEU A 296 -11.08 10.83 27.93
C LEU A 296 -12.32 10.00 27.59
N PRO A 297 -12.78 9.99 26.32
CA PRO A 297 -13.96 9.23 25.93
C PRO A 297 -13.74 7.75 26.23
N VAL A 298 -14.63 7.18 27.05
CA VAL A 298 -14.64 5.74 27.34
C VAL A 298 -15.29 5.04 26.16
N ASN A 299 -14.56 4.16 25.46
CA ASN A 299 -15.13 3.39 24.37
C ASN A 299 -16.17 2.38 24.93
N PRO A 300 -17.48 2.56 24.66
CA PRO A 300 -18.53 1.72 25.24
C PRO A 300 -18.53 0.29 24.69
N ARG A 301 -17.77 0.01 23.62
CA ARG A 301 -17.62 -1.34 23.03
C ARG A 301 -16.62 -2.21 23.81
N LEU A 302 -15.80 -1.62 24.69
CA LEU A 302 -14.83 -2.34 25.52
C LEU A 302 -15.51 -2.86 26.80
N SER A 303 -16.23 -3.98 26.70
CA SER A 303 -16.51 -4.83 27.85
C SER A 303 -15.50 -5.96 27.88
N TYR A 304 -14.85 -6.22 29.01
CA TYR A 304 -14.08 -7.45 29.19
C TYR A 304 -15.01 -8.64 28.92
N LYS A 305 -14.78 -9.35 27.81
CA LYS A 305 -15.40 -10.64 27.56
C LYS A 305 -14.49 -11.69 28.19
N PRO A 306 -14.98 -12.53 29.12
CA PRO A 306 -14.19 -13.65 29.61
C PRO A 306 -13.76 -14.50 28.41
N LEU A 307 -12.53 -15.03 28.45
CA LEU A 307 -12.05 -15.91 27.40
C LEU A 307 -13.03 -17.07 27.21
N ASP A 308 -13.47 -17.30 25.98
CA ASP A 308 -14.09 -18.56 25.59
C ASP A 308 -13.02 -19.66 25.72
N VAL A 309 -12.97 -20.30 26.89
CA VAL A 309 -12.15 -21.48 27.12
C VAL A 309 -12.81 -22.64 26.39
N TYR A 310 -12.56 -22.78 25.10
CA TYR A 310 -12.84 -24.04 24.42
C TYR A 310 -11.85 -25.08 24.94
N PRO A 311 -12.31 -26.27 25.37
CA PRO A 311 -11.39 -27.38 25.58
C PRO A 311 -10.64 -27.62 24.27
N ALA A 312 -9.31 -27.65 24.33
CA ALA A 312 -8.49 -28.02 23.19
C ALA A 312 -9.07 -29.30 22.57
N PRO A 313 -9.24 -29.39 21.23
CA PRO A 313 -9.66 -30.63 20.62
C PRO A 313 -8.69 -31.71 21.09
N LEU A 314 -9.24 -32.73 21.76
CA LEU A 314 -8.47 -33.85 22.29
C LEU A 314 -7.55 -34.35 21.17
N HIS A 315 -6.24 -34.18 21.34
CA HIS A 315 -5.27 -34.80 20.46
C HIS A 315 -5.59 -36.29 20.46
N ARG A 316 -5.98 -36.82 19.29
CA ARG A 316 -6.06 -38.28 19.11
C ARG A 316 -4.63 -38.79 19.19
N CYS A 317 -4.28 -39.37 20.34
CA CYS A 317 -3.10 -40.21 20.51
C CYS A 317 -3.15 -41.40 19.55
#